data_AF-A0A0J7IZ78-F1
#
_entry.id   AF-A0A0J7IZ78-F1
#
_cell.length_a   1.000
_cell.length_b   1.000
_cell.length_c   1.000
_cell.angle_alpha   90.00
_cell.angle_beta   90.00
_cell.angle_gamma   90.00
#
_symmetry.space_group_name_H-M   'P 1'
#
loop_
_entity.id
_entity.type
_entity.pdbx_description
1 polymer ?
#
loop_
_entity_poly.entity_id
_entity_poly.type
_entity_poly.pdbx_seq_one_letter_code
_entity_poly.pdbx_strand_id
1 'polypeptide(L)'
;MKTPNRYRKFIPEQKKIEQLEKRSPRFKRIYSEYELMSEELWNLENSDASNIPDDFLEAVKLQTEYLEDEIHDWLLDDHPSSQ
;
A
#
# COMPACT_ATOMS: atom_id res chain seq x y z
N MET A 1 -2.28 17.84 -16.97
CA MET A 1 -2.36 16.37 -16.83
C MET A 1 -2.34 16.07 -15.35
N LYS A 2 -3.30 15.31 -14.82
CA LYS A 2 -3.22 14.87 -13.42
C LYS A 2 -2.16 13.79 -13.34
N THR A 3 -1.15 13.99 -12.50
CA THR A 3 -0.16 12.97 -12.17
C THR A 3 -0.90 11.74 -11.63
N PRO A 4 -0.68 10.54 -12.19
CA PRO A 4 -1.29 9.33 -11.64
C PRO A 4 -0.82 9.11 -10.20
N ASN A 5 -1.72 8.64 -9.33
CA ASN A 5 -1.37 8.35 -7.94
C ASN A 5 -0.36 7.19 -7.91
N ARG A 6 0.90 7.53 -7.62
CA ARG A 6 2.04 6.59 -7.62
C ARG A 6 1.96 5.53 -6.52
N TYR A 7 1.08 5.73 -5.53
CA TYR A 7 0.86 4.82 -4.42
C TYR A 7 -0.23 3.78 -4.70
N ARG A 8 -0.78 3.70 -5.93
CA ARG A 8 -1.71 2.63 -6.31
C ARG A 8 -0.98 1.48 -7.01
N LYS A 9 -0.05 0.83 -6.29
CA LYS A 9 0.90 -0.12 -6.89
C LYS A 9 0.27 -1.46 -7.26
N PHE A 10 -0.70 -1.94 -6.50
CA PHE A 10 -1.24 -3.30 -6.64
C PHE A 10 -2.53 -3.42 -7.46
N ILE A 11 -2.85 -2.42 -8.29
CA ILE A 11 -4.00 -2.48 -9.21
C ILE A 11 -3.97 -3.76 -10.08
N PRO A 12 -2.83 -4.20 -10.65
CA PRO A 12 -2.80 -5.42 -11.47
C PRO A 12 -3.16 -6.70 -10.69
N GLU A 13 -2.84 -6.76 -9.40
CA GLU A 13 -3.02 -7.92 -8.53
C GLU A 13 -4.35 -7.92 -7.75
N GLN A 14 -5.25 -6.98 -8.00
CA GLN A 14 -6.48 -6.77 -7.21
C GLN A 14 -7.31 -8.05 -7.00
N LYS A 15 -7.44 -8.89 -8.04
CA LYS A 15 -8.18 -10.16 -7.92
C LYS A 15 -7.54 -11.12 -6.91
N LYS A 16 -6.22 -11.13 -6.82
CA LYS A 16 -5.45 -11.98 -5.90
C LYS A 16 -5.54 -11.43 -4.48
N ILE A 17 -5.43 -10.11 -4.33
CA ILE A 17 -5.66 -9.39 -3.07
C ILE A 17 -7.03 -9.74 -2.51
N GLU A 18 -8.10 -9.61 -3.29
CA GLU A 18 -9.47 -9.94 -2.82
C GLU A 18 -9.61 -11.39 -2.33
N GLN A 19 -8.87 -12.33 -2.92
CA GLN A 19 -8.84 -13.72 -2.46
C GLN A 19 -8.07 -13.87 -1.14
N LEU A 20 -6.91 -13.23 -1.04
CA LEU A 20 -6.09 -13.16 0.17
C LEU A 20 -6.84 -12.52 1.34
N GLU A 21 -7.59 -11.44 1.11
CA GLU A 21 -8.40 -10.79 2.14
C GLU A 21 -9.54 -11.67 2.68
N LYS A 22 -10.14 -12.50 1.81
CA LYS A 22 -11.21 -13.43 2.22
C LYS A 22 -10.69 -14.59 3.06
N ARG A 23 -9.46 -15.03 2.83
CA ARG A 23 -8.87 -16.20 3.49
C ARG A 23 -7.99 -15.85 4.69
N SER A 24 -7.47 -14.63 4.78
CA SER A 24 -6.55 -14.19 5.84
C SER A 24 -6.97 -12.83 6.40
N PRO A 25 -7.58 -12.81 7.61
CA PRO A 25 -7.86 -11.57 8.33
C PRO A 25 -6.61 -10.72 8.60
N ARG A 26 -5.44 -11.39 8.76
CA ARG A 26 -4.16 -10.70 8.92
C ARG A 26 -3.80 -9.94 7.64
N PHE A 27 -3.85 -10.60 6.49
CA PHE A 27 -3.56 -9.94 5.21
C PHE A 27 -4.53 -8.79 4.96
N LYS A 28 -5.83 -8.99 5.21
CA LYS A 28 -6.84 -7.94 5.09
C LYS A 28 -6.47 -6.69 5.90
N ARG A 29 -6.01 -6.87 7.14
CA ARG A 29 -5.57 -5.75 7.98
C ARG A 29 -4.39 -5.01 7.38
N ILE A 30 -3.37 -5.73 6.93
CA ILE A 30 -2.16 -5.15 6.29
C ILE A 30 -2.54 -4.35 5.05
N TYR A 31 -3.35 -4.95 4.16
CA TYR A 31 -3.77 -4.31 2.92
C TYR A 31 -4.64 -3.07 3.17
N SER A 32 -5.58 -3.13 4.12
CA SER A 32 -6.38 -1.96 4.51
C SER A 32 -5.54 -0.82 5.10
N GLU A 33 -4.50 -1.15 5.88
CA GLU A 33 -3.56 -0.16 6.43
C GLU A 33 -2.74 0.49 5.32
N TYR A 34 -2.26 -0.30 4.36
CA TYR A 34 -1.59 0.20 3.16
C TYR A 34 -2.46 1.16 2.34
N GLU A 35 -3.72 0.81 2.08
CA GLU A 35 -4.63 1.66 1.31
C GLU A 35 -4.84 3.01 1.99
N LEU A 36 -5.06 3.01 3.31
CA LEU A 36 -5.22 4.22 4.10
C LEU A 36 -3.95 5.10 4.01
N MET A 37 -2.78 4.53 4.29
CA MET A 37 -1.52 5.27 4.30
C MET A 37 -1.14 5.80 2.91
N SER A 38 -1.42 5.04 1.86
CA SER A 38 -1.18 5.43 0.47
C SER A 38 -2.07 6.60 0.03
N GLU A 39 -3.33 6.61 0.46
CA GLU A 39 -4.24 7.72 0.23
C GLU A 39 -3.82 8.96 1.03
N GLU A 40 -3.46 8.80 2.29
CA GLU A 40 -2.96 9.89 3.13
C GLU A 40 -1.70 10.51 2.54
N LEU A 41 -0.68 9.72 2.18
CA LEU A 41 0.54 10.22 1.54
C LEU A 41 0.25 11.02 0.27
N TRP A 42 -0.63 10.49 -0.58
CA TRP A 42 -1.04 11.20 -1.80
C TRP A 42 -1.66 12.56 -1.45
N ASN A 43 -2.54 12.60 -0.45
CA ASN A 43 -3.19 13.83 -0.01
C ASN A 43 -2.19 14.80 0.61
N LEU A 44 -1.27 14.34 1.45
CA LEU A 44 -0.24 15.18 2.09
C LEU A 44 0.64 15.87 1.04
N GLU A 45 1.06 15.14 0.01
CA GLU A 45 1.93 15.69 -1.03
C GLU A 45 1.23 16.59 -2.05
N ASN A 46 -0.09 16.50 -2.17
CA ASN A 46 -0.87 17.27 -3.14
C ASN A 46 -1.80 18.32 -2.49
N SER A 47 -1.79 18.44 -1.17
CA SER A 47 -2.55 19.47 -0.46
C SER A 47 -1.75 20.77 -0.34
N ASP A 48 -2.43 21.91 -0.42
CA ASP A 48 -1.82 23.24 -0.21
C ASP A 48 -1.47 23.52 1.27
N ALA A 49 -1.76 22.57 2.18
CA ALA A 49 -1.61 22.73 3.62
C ALA A 49 -0.19 22.28 4.07
N SER A 50 0.81 23.15 3.92
CA SER A 50 2.19 22.82 4.30
C SER A 50 2.57 23.40 5.67
N ASN A 51 2.44 22.57 6.71
CA ASN A 51 3.11 22.73 8.01
C ASN A 51 3.54 21.36 8.59
N ILE A 52 3.72 20.36 7.71
CA ILE A 52 4.13 19.02 8.11
C ILE A 52 5.65 18.98 8.13
N PRO A 53 6.28 18.55 9.25
CA PRO A 53 7.71 18.34 9.29
C PRO A 53 8.16 17.26 8.30
N ASP A 54 9.30 17.48 7.64
CA ASP A 54 9.85 16.55 6.66
C ASP A 54 10.07 15.15 7.24
N ASP A 55 10.63 15.06 8.46
CA ASP A 55 10.84 13.78 9.17
C ASP A 55 9.56 12.96 9.36
N PHE A 56 8.42 13.64 9.57
CA PHE A 56 7.13 12.97 9.68
C PHE A 56 6.72 12.39 8.32
N LEU A 57 6.86 13.17 7.24
CA LEU A 57 6.55 12.70 5.90
C LEU A 57 7.46 11.53 5.49
N GLU A 58 8.74 11.57 5.84
CA GLU A 58 9.68 10.47 5.62
C GLU A 58 9.26 9.21 6.40
N ALA A 59 8.85 9.35 7.67
CA ALA A 59 8.38 8.23 8.47
C ALA A 59 7.12 7.57 7.88
N VAL A 60 6.15 8.37 7.40
CA VAL A 60 4.93 7.85 6.76
C VAL A 60 5.27 7.14 5.44
N LYS A 61 6.22 7.69 4.65
CA LYS A 61 6.73 7.02 3.43
C LYS A 61 7.35 5.68 3.74
N LEU A 62 8.28 5.64 4.70
CA LEU A 62 8.98 4.42 5.11
C LEU A 62 8.00 3.35 5.62
N GLN A 63 7.02 3.74 6.45
CA GLN A 63 6.01 2.81 6.93
C GLN A 63 5.14 2.26 5.79
N THR A 64 4.81 3.09 4.79
CA THR A 64 4.06 2.65 3.61
C THR A 64 4.88 1.67 2.77
N GLU A 65 6.18 1.91 2.60
CA GLU A 65 7.11 0.99 1.91
C GLU A 65 7.19 -0.37 2.61
N TYR A 66 7.24 -0.42 3.95
CA TYR A 66 7.22 -1.69 4.66
C TYR A 66 5.93 -2.49 4.47
N LEU A 67 4.78 -1.81 4.37
CA LEU A 67 3.52 -2.47 4.06
C LEU A 67 3.50 -2.99 2.62
N GLU A 68 4.08 -2.24 1.68
CA GLU A 68 4.22 -2.67 0.29
C GLU A 68 5.09 -3.93 0.18
N ASP A 69 6.22 -3.97 0.91
CA ASP A 69 7.09 -5.14 0.97
C ASP A 69 6.37 -6.35 1.57
N GLU A 70 5.65 -6.19 2.69
CA GLU A 70 4.87 -7.29 3.28
C GLU A 70 3.79 -7.78 2.29
N ILE A 71 3.04 -6.89 1.64
CA ILE A 71 2.04 -7.27 0.63
C ILE A 71 2.69 -8.01 -0.54
N HIS A 72 3.87 -7.57 -0.99
CA HIS A 72 4.60 -8.24 -2.07
C HIS A 72 4.95 -9.68 -1.68
N ASP A 73 5.48 -9.89 -0.47
CA ASP A 73 5.78 -11.22 0.06
C ASP A 73 4.52 -12.11 0.11
N TRP A 74 3.39 -11.59 0.58
CA TRP A 74 2.11 -12.31 0.57
C TRP A 74 1.66 -12.69 -0.84
N LEU A 75 1.88 -11.81 -1.82
CA LEU A 75 1.56 -12.05 -3.22
C LEU A 75 2.52 -13.06 -3.86
N LEU A 76 3.78 -13.11 -3.43
CA LEU A 76 4.75 -14.12 -3.89
C LEU A 76 4.47 -15.50 -3.28
N ASP A 77 4.21 -15.57 -1.98
CA ASP A 77 3.90 -16.81 -1.25
C ASP A 77 2.59 -17.47 -1.71
N ASP A 78 1.67 -16.67 -2.24
CA ASP A 78 0.44 -17.17 -2.86
C ASP A 78 0.64 -17.57 -4.33
N HIS A 79 1.88 -17.72 -4.82
CA HIS A 79 2.08 -18.56 -6.00
C HIS A 79 1.91 -20.01 -5.57
N PRO A 80 0.95 -20.76 -6.13
CA PRO A 80 1.03 -22.21 -6.05
C PRO A 80 2.37 -22.58 -6.68
N SER A 81 3.27 -23.16 -5.88
CA SER A 81 4.51 -23.74 -6.37
C SER A 81 4.19 -24.49 -7.66
N SER A 82 4.70 -23.98 -8.77
CA SER A 82 4.51 -24.62 -10.06
C SER A 82 5.30 -25.92 -10.03
N GLN A 83 4.56 -27.02 -9.95
CA GLN A 83 4.97 -28.44 -10.10
C GLN A 83 5.69 -29.12 -8.94
#